data_AF-A0A7K7LG44-F1
#
_entry.id   AF-A0A7K7LG44-F1
#
_cell.length_a   1.000
_cell.length_b   1.000
_cell.length_c   1.000
_cell.angle_alpha   90.00
_cell.angle_beta   90.00
_cell.angle_gamma   90.00
#
_symmetry.space_group_name_H-M   'P 1'
#
loop_
_entity.id
_entity.type
_entity.pdbx_description
1 polymer ?
#
loop_
_entity_poly.entity_id
_entity_poly.type
_entity_poly.pdbx_seq_one_letter_code
_entity_poly.pdbx_strand_id
1 'polypeptide(L)'
;RLAPFAPGLPWALPLGSAPDPDLDFSLPRAAAFYLRAGAANLETKLKGFLDRPMSWESIEAITRVFCFYRTPVTEYVVRHWRDDAFFGAQYLSGVNPVLLRRCPRLPPNFAVTPPHGGPQPGPR
;
A
#
# COMPACT_ATOMS: atom_id res chain seq x y z
N ARG A 1 -2.87 30.22 -9.57
CA ARG A 1 -2.85 29.61 -10.94
C ARG A 1 -1.99 28.35 -10.85
N LEU A 2 -2.40 27.25 -11.50
CA LEU A 2 -1.61 26.02 -11.51
C LEU A 2 -0.36 26.18 -12.40
N ALA A 3 0.68 25.41 -12.11
CA ALA A 3 1.90 25.34 -12.88
C ALA A 3 2.30 23.88 -13.17
N PRO A 4 3.11 23.63 -14.21
CA PRO A 4 3.68 22.31 -14.44
C PRO A 4 4.51 21.85 -13.23
N PHE A 5 4.21 20.68 -12.69
CA PHE A 5 4.98 20.09 -11.58
C PHE A 5 6.21 19.33 -12.11
N ALA A 6 6.00 18.41 -13.05
CA ALA A 6 7.05 17.70 -13.78
C ALA A 6 6.54 17.26 -15.17
N PRO A 7 7.43 16.96 -16.14
CA PRO A 7 7.02 16.46 -17.45
C PRO A 7 6.14 15.20 -17.35
N GLY A 8 5.00 15.18 -18.03
CA GLY A 8 4.07 14.04 -18.05
C GLY A 8 3.15 13.92 -16.83
N LEU A 9 3.30 14.77 -15.80
CA LEU A 9 2.39 14.81 -14.65
C LEU A 9 1.33 15.92 -14.79
N PRO A 10 0.17 15.78 -14.12
CA PRO A 10 -0.83 16.84 -14.05
C PRO A 10 -0.24 18.15 -13.48
N TRP A 11 -0.83 19.28 -13.87
CA TRP A 11 -0.47 20.58 -13.29
C TRP A 11 -0.90 20.65 -11.83
N ALA A 12 -0.11 21.33 -11.01
CA ALA A 12 -0.33 21.44 -9.58
C ALA A 12 -0.20 22.89 -9.10
N LEU A 13 -0.60 23.15 -7.85
CA LEU A 13 -0.29 24.42 -7.20
C LEU A 13 1.25 24.53 -7.05
N PRO A 14 1.85 25.67 -7.43
CA PRO A 14 3.29 25.88 -7.25
C PRO A 14 3.70 25.71 -5.78
N LEU A 15 4.88 25.14 -5.54
CA LEU A 15 5.44 25.06 -4.19
C LEU A 15 5.59 26.46 -3.59
N GLY A 16 5.16 26.63 -2.34
CA GLY A 16 5.20 27.93 -1.66
C GLY A 16 4.09 28.89 -2.07
N SER A 17 3.07 28.45 -2.82
CA SER A 17 1.84 29.22 -2.97
C SER A 17 1.25 29.56 -1.60
N ALA A 18 0.85 30.82 -1.40
CA ALA A 18 0.20 31.23 -0.16
C ALA A 18 -1.01 30.32 0.12
N PRO A 19 -1.17 29.85 1.37
CA PRO A 19 -2.33 29.03 1.72
C PRO A 19 -3.60 29.85 1.52
N ASP A 20 -4.58 29.24 0.87
CA ASP A 20 -5.93 29.77 0.78
C ASP A 20 -6.70 29.29 2.02
N PRO A 21 -7.15 30.19 2.92
CA PRO A 21 -7.83 29.82 4.16
C PRO A 21 -9.06 28.94 3.95
N ASP A 22 -9.74 29.05 2.80
CA ASP A 22 -10.93 28.27 2.48
C ASP A 22 -10.58 26.84 2.01
N LEU A 23 -9.34 26.61 1.59
CA LEU A 23 -8.82 25.31 1.17
C LEU A 23 -7.95 24.64 2.25
N ASP A 24 -7.66 25.35 3.33
CA ASP A 24 -6.78 24.88 4.39
C ASP A 24 -7.50 23.94 5.38
N PHE A 25 -6.73 23.14 6.10
CA PHE A 25 -7.30 22.33 7.17
C PHE A 25 -7.78 23.22 8.32
N SER A 26 -8.97 22.93 8.85
CA SER A 26 -9.40 23.53 10.11
C SER A 26 -8.40 23.22 11.23
N LEU A 27 -8.23 24.15 12.16
CA LEU A 27 -7.28 24.02 13.26
C LEU A 27 -7.38 22.66 13.99
N PRO A 28 -8.56 22.12 14.34
CA PRO A 28 -8.67 20.81 14.98
C PRO A 28 -8.19 19.66 14.09
N ARG A 29 -8.44 19.71 12.77
CA ARG A 29 -7.99 18.68 11.82
C ARG A 29 -6.48 18.72 11.66
N ALA A 30 -5.90 19.91 11.49
CA ALA A 30 -4.46 20.09 11.39
C ALA A 30 -3.75 19.62 12.68
N ALA A 31 -4.24 20.03 13.84
CA ALA A 31 -3.70 19.59 15.13
C ALA A 31 -3.78 18.07 15.28
N ALA A 32 -4.92 17.45 14.98
CA ALA A 32 -5.07 16.00 15.04
C ALA A 32 -4.12 15.27 14.08
N PHE A 33 -3.93 15.78 12.87
CA PHE A 33 -3.00 15.21 11.89
C PHE A 33 -1.56 15.23 12.42
N TYR A 34 -1.06 16.40 12.83
CA TYR A 34 0.33 16.53 13.30
C TYR A 34 0.59 15.80 14.62
N LEU A 35 -0.36 15.82 15.56
CA LEU A 35 -0.20 15.08 16.82
C LEU A 35 -0.16 13.56 16.59
N ARG A 36 -1.03 13.02 15.72
CA ARG A 36 -1.02 11.59 15.38
C ARG A 36 0.25 11.20 14.64
N ALA A 37 0.67 12.00 13.66
CA ALA A 37 1.91 11.76 12.93
C ALA A 37 3.14 11.85 13.84
N GLY A 38 3.18 12.82 14.76
CA GLY A 38 4.25 12.96 15.74
C GLY A 38 4.32 11.76 16.70
N ALA A 39 3.17 11.34 17.25
CA ALA A 39 3.09 10.17 18.11
C ALA A 39 3.56 8.89 17.40
N ALA A 40 3.11 8.66 16.16
CA ALA A 40 3.50 7.49 15.36
C ALA A 40 5.00 7.47 15.02
N ASN A 41 5.58 8.62 14.69
CA ASN A 41 7.01 8.74 14.43
C ASN A 41 7.84 8.50 15.69
N LEU A 42 7.45 9.10 16.83
CA LEU A 42 8.12 8.90 18.11
C LEU A 42 8.10 7.43 18.52
N GLU A 43 6.94 6.78 18.40
CA GLU A 43 6.77 5.37 18.72
C GLU A 43 7.65 4.47 17.83
N THR A 44 7.67 4.72 16.52
CA THR A 44 8.49 3.98 15.54
C THR A 44 9.98 4.18 15.81
N LYS A 45 10.40 5.39 16.22
CA LYS A 45 11.77 5.70 16.61
C LYS A 45 12.18 5.00 17.90
N LEU A 46 11.37 5.07 18.95
CA LEU A 46 11.65 4.42 20.24
C LEU A 46 11.79 2.89 20.11
N LYS A 47 11.09 2.28 19.16
CA LYS A 47 11.22 0.85 18.84
C LYS A 47 12.44 0.52 17.97
N GLY A 48 13.17 1.54 17.51
CA GLY A 48 14.36 1.40 16.67
C GLY A 48 14.04 1.02 15.23
N PHE A 49 12.80 1.16 14.76
CA PHE A 49 12.48 0.85 13.36
C PHE A 49 13.01 1.91 12.39
N LEU A 50 13.19 3.16 12.84
CA LEU A 50 13.76 4.25 12.02
C LEU A 50 15.30 4.29 12.04
N ASP A 51 15.93 3.73 13.08
CA ASP A 51 17.36 3.85 13.34
C ASP A 51 18.15 2.57 12.97
N ARG A 52 17.49 1.55 12.42
CA ARG A 52 18.10 0.28 12.01
C ARG A 52 18.31 0.22 10.49
N PRO A 53 19.55 0.38 9.99
CA PRO A 53 19.84 0.25 8.56
C PRO A 53 19.94 -1.21 8.08
N MET A 54 19.61 -2.20 8.93
CA MET A 54 19.76 -3.62 8.62
C MET A 54 18.45 -4.25 8.14
N SER A 55 18.57 -5.31 7.34
CA SER A 55 17.44 -6.14 6.91
C SER A 55 16.76 -6.85 8.08
N TRP A 56 15.49 -7.19 7.90
CA TRP A 56 14.76 -8.08 8.80
C TRP A 56 15.37 -9.48 8.80
N GLU A 57 15.48 -10.10 9.97
CA GLU A 57 16.03 -11.46 10.14
C GLU A 57 15.16 -12.54 9.49
N SER A 58 13.85 -12.30 9.43
CA SER A 58 12.88 -13.16 8.74
C SER A 58 11.62 -12.36 8.36
N ILE A 59 10.74 -12.97 7.57
CA ILE A 59 9.44 -12.35 7.24
C ILE A 59 8.56 -12.27 8.49
N GLU A 60 8.65 -13.25 9.39
CA GLU A 60 7.97 -13.25 10.68
C GLU A 60 8.42 -12.06 11.55
N ALA A 61 9.68 -11.64 11.46
CA ALA A 61 10.17 -10.46 12.18
C ALA A 61 9.46 -9.16 11.74
N ILE A 62 9.03 -9.05 10.48
CA ILE A 62 8.27 -7.90 9.95
C ILE A 62 6.92 -7.77 10.68
N THR A 63 6.33 -8.87 11.13
CA THR A 63 5.03 -8.85 11.81
C THR A 63 5.05 -8.07 13.12
N ARG A 64 6.23 -7.83 13.70
CA ARG A 64 6.44 -6.98 14.90
C ARG A 64 5.95 -5.55 14.69
N VAL A 65 5.92 -5.06 13.46
CA VAL A 65 5.35 -3.73 13.14
C VAL A 65 3.85 -3.69 13.47
N PHE A 66 3.14 -4.78 13.19
CA PHE A 66 1.69 -4.88 13.39
C PHE A 66 1.30 -5.15 14.85
N CYS A 67 2.22 -5.50 15.74
CA CYS A 67 1.91 -5.67 17.18
C CYS A 67 1.32 -4.41 17.83
N PHE A 68 1.55 -3.25 17.25
CA PHE A 68 1.17 -1.95 17.81
C PHE A 68 0.08 -1.25 17.00
N TYR A 69 0.09 -1.46 15.68
CA TYR A 69 -0.97 -1.01 14.78
C TYR A 69 -1.89 -2.19 14.44
N ARG A 70 -2.72 -2.57 15.42
CA ARG A 70 -3.66 -3.69 15.30
C ARG A 70 -5.03 -3.18 14.87
N THR A 71 -5.45 -3.63 13.71
CA THR A 71 -6.83 -3.54 13.24
C THR A 71 -7.28 -4.95 12.88
N PRO A 72 -8.60 -5.22 12.82
CA PRO A 72 -9.08 -6.52 12.34
C PRO A 72 -8.48 -6.91 10.98
N VAL A 73 -8.22 -5.92 10.12
CA VAL A 73 -7.58 -6.12 8.81
C VAL A 73 -6.12 -6.53 8.96
N THR A 74 -5.32 -5.84 9.78
CA THR A 74 -3.89 -6.19 9.91
C THR A 74 -3.70 -7.55 10.58
N GLU A 75 -4.56 -7.91 11.53
CA GLU A 75 -4.54 -9.25 12.14
C GLU A 75 -4.88 -10.36 11.14
N TYR A 76 -5.86 -10.12 10.27
CA TYR A 76 -6.20 -11.05 9.20
C TYR A 76 -5.06 -11.20 8.20
N VAL A 77 -4.48 -10.08 7.75
CA VAL A 77 -3.34 -10.07 6.81
C VAL A 77 -2.16 -10.85 7.38
N VAL A 78 -1.79 -10.64 8.64
CA VAL A 78 -0.66 -11.35 9.28
C VAL A 78 -0.87 -12.87 9.31
N ARG A 79 -2.12 -13.34 9.37
CA ARG A 79 -2.44 -14.78 9.35
C ARG A 79 -2.51 -15.36 7.94
N HIS A 80 -3.00 -14.59 6.96
CA HIS A 80 -3.40 -15.11 5.64
C HIS A 80 -2.51 -14.65 4.48
N TRP A 81 -1.46 -13.85 4.72
CA TRP A 81 -0.63 -13.31 3.64
C TRP A 81 0.05 -14.38 2.75
N ARG A 82 0.22 -15.61 3.25
CA ARG A 82 0.76 -16.75 2.49
C ARG A 82 -0.28 -17.53 1.69
N ASP A 83 -1.57 -17.24 1.87
CA ASP A 83 -2.65 -17.98 1.22
C ASP A 83 -2.87 -17.44 -0.19
N ASP A 84 -2.74 -18.29 -1.22
CA ASP A 84 -2.93 -17.90 -2.63
C ASP A 84 -4.32 -17.30 -2.88
N ALA A 85 -5.35 -17.84 -2.22
CA ALA A 85 -6.71 -17.32 -2.30
C ALA A 85 -6.81 -15.90 -1.75
N PHE A 86 -6.12 -15.61 -0.64
CA PHE A 86 -6.07 -14.27 -0.07
C PHE A 86 -5.27 -13.34 -0.98
N PHE A 87 -4.10 -13.76 -1.48
CA PHE A 87 -3.31 -12.99 -2.44
C PHE A 87 -4.15 -12.61 -3.68
N GLY A 88 -4.92 -13.55 -4.24
CA GLY A 88 -5.83 -13.29 -5.35
C GLY A 88 -6.96 -12.32 -5.01
N ALA A 89 -7.58 -12.47 -3.83
CA ALA A 89 -8.68 -11.61 -3.38
C ALA A 89 -8.28 -10.13 -3.23
N GLN A 90 -7.01 -9.85 -2.92
CA GLN A 90 -6.52 -8.46 -2.80
C GLN A 90 -6.59 -7.68 -4.12
N TYR A 91 -6.61 -8.36 -5.28
CA TYR A 91 -6.81 -7.73 -6.58
C TYR A 91 -8.25 -7.27 -6.85
N LEU A 92 -9.21 -7.75 -6.04
CA LEU A 92 -10.63 -7.39 -6.13
C LEU A 92 -11.07 -6.46 -5.00
N SER A 93 -10.61 -6.72 -3.78
CA SER A 93 -11.10 -6.05 -2.56
C SER A 93 -9.99 -5.42 -1.72
N GLY A 94 -8.74 -5.50 -2.17
CA GLY A 94 -7.59 -4.94 -1.46
C GLY A 94 -7.39 -3.45 -1.73
N VAL A 95 -6.17 -2.98 -1.52
CA VAL A 95 -5.81 -1.55 -1.63
C VAL A 95 -5.90 -1.02 -3.06
N ASN A 96 -5.71 -1.87 -4.06
CA ASN A 96 -5.71 -1.46 -5.47
C ASN A 96 -6.59 -2.39 -6.33
N PRO A 97 -7.92 -2.18 -6.34
CA PRO A 97 -8.86 -3.04 -7.04
C PRO A 97 -9.06 -2.70 -8.53
N VAL A 98 -8.22 -1.83 -9.12
CA VAL A 98 -8.45 -1.32 -10.50
C VAL A 98 -7.62 -2.01 -11.58
N LEU A 99 -6.65 -2.86 -11.20
CA LEU A 99 -5.72 -3.46 -12.17
C LEU A 99 -6.22 -4.80 -12.75
N LEU A 100 -7.06 -5.54 -12.01
CA LEU A 100 -7.49 -6.85 -12.44
C LEU A 100 -8.46 -6.73 -13.62
N ARG A 101 -8.17 -7.45 -14.69
CA ARG A 101 -9.00 -7.49 -15.90
C ARG A 101 -9.08 -8.90 -16.46
N ARG A 102 -10.23 -9.23 -17.04
CA ARG A 102 -10.40 -10.50 -17.76
C ARG A 102 -9.44 -10.52 -18.94
N CYS A 103 -8.63 -11.59 -19.02
CA CYS A 103 -7.68 -11.81 -20.11
C CYS A 103 -8.29 -12.81 -21.10
N PRO A 104 -8.86 -12.36 -22.25
CA PRO A 104 -9.43 -13.27 -23.23
C PRO A 104 -8.35 -14.02 -24.03
N ARG A 105 -7.14 -13.46 -24.15
CA ARG A 105 -5.98 -14.02 -24.83
C ARG A 105 -4.71 -13.59 -24.12
N LEU A 106 -3.77 -14.53 -23.96
CA LEU A 106 -2.49 -14.28 -23.31
C LEU A 106 -1.67 -13.25 -24.11
N PRO A 107 -1.05 -12.25 -23.46
CA PRO A 107 -0.14 -11.33 -24.14
C PRO A 107 1.02 -12.10 -24.80
N PRO A 108 1.44 -11.74 -26.04
CA PRO A 108 2.46 -12.49 -26.77
C PRO A 108 3.85 -12.44 -26.12
N ASN A 109 4.11 -11.39 -25.32
CA ASN A 109 5.33 -11.23 -24.53
C ASN A 109 5.28 -11.95 -23.17
N PHE A 110 4.19 -12.67 -22.87
CA PHE A 110 4.01 -13.38 -21.62
C PHE A 110 3.89 -14.88 -21.91
N ALA A 111 5.05 -15.53 -22.04
CA ALA A 111 5.13 -16.96 -22.33
C ALA A 111 4.79 -17.78 -21.07
N VAL A 112 3.51 -18.11 -20.89
CA VAL A 112 3.09 -19.09 -19.89
C VAL A 112 3.24 -20.48 -20.52
N THR A 113 4.18 -21.26 -20.01
CA THR A 113 4.27 -22.67 -20.37
C THR A 113 3.03 -23.39 -19.82
N PRO A 114 2.35 -24.22 -20.63
CA PRO A 114 1.33 -25.12 -20.11
C PRO A 114 1.96 -25.98 -19.02
N PRO A 115 1.29 -26.16 -17.86
CA PRO A 115 1.85 -26.99 -16.80
C PRO A 115 2.08 -28.39 -17.35
N HIS A 116 3.31 -28.88 -17.27
CA HIS A 116 3.64 -30.25 -17.61
C HIS A 116 2.98 -31.16 -16.55
N GLY A 117 1.75 -31.62 -16.81
CA GLY A 117 1.02 -32.53 -15.93
C GLY A 117 0.17 -31.89 -14.82
N GLY A 118 -0.17 -30.61 -14.90
CA GLY A 118 -1.09 -29.96 -13.94
C GLY A 118 -2.57 -30.23 -14.25
N PRO A 119 -3.47 -30.16 -13.25
CA PRO A 119 -4.91 -30.35 -13.47
C PRO A 119 -5.44 -29.33 -14.48
N GLN A 120 -6.18 -29.81 -15.47
CA GLN A 120 -6.88 -28.95 -16.43
C GLN A 120 -7.89 -28.06 -15.68
N PRO A 121 -7.93 -26.74 -15.94
CA PRO A 121 -9.02 -25.92 -15.44
C PRO A 121 -10.33 -26.50 -15.98
N GLY A 122 -11.28 -26.79 -15.07
CA GLY A 122 -12.55 -27.42 -15.40
C GLY A 122 -13.33 -26.65 -16.48
N PRO A 123 -14.28 -27.32 -17.17
CA PRO A 123 -15.02 -26.71 -18.26
C PRO A 123 -15.74 -25.44 -17.79
N ARG A 124 -15.70 -24.41 -18.64
CA ARG A 124 -16.46 -23.17 -18.48
C ARG A 124 -17.95 -23.39 -18.65
#